data_AF-A0A6I2UB62-F1
#
_entry.id   AF-A0A6I2UB62-F1
#
_cell.length_a   1.000
_cell.length_b   1.000
_cell.length_c   1.000
_cell.angle_alpha   90.00
_cell.angle_beta   90.00
_cell.angle_gamma   90.00
#
_symmetry.space_group_name_H-M   'P 1'
#
loop_
_entity.id
_entity.type
_entity.pdbx_description
1 polymer ?
#
loop_
_entity_poly.entity_id
_entity_poly.type
_entity_poly.pdbx_seq_one_letter_code
_entity_poly.pdbx_strand_id
1 'polypeptide(L)'
;MRRLARWLLPPVLLCAGYALWVGLTGRGPACPIHAALGLWCPLCGASRMGLALLRLDFPGALRANAVLLALLLPGTIWGAVHAVRYVRTGDGSVRRWERALLWGAVGVLLAGGVLRNLPAFAFLAPH
;
A
#
# COMPACT_ATOMS: atom_id res chain seq x y z
N MET A 1 4.23 -7.39 24.34
CA MET A 1 4.14 -6.00 23.84
C MET A 1 5.48 -5.43 23.34
N ARG A 2 6.60 -5.51 24.08
CA ARG A 2 7.91 -4.95 23.67
C ARG A 2 8.49 -5.48 22.34
N ARG A 3 8.27 -6.77 22.01
CA ARG A 3 8.69 -7.34 20.71
C ARG A 3 7.87 -6.76 19.56
N LEU A 4 6.55 -6.70 19.71
CA LEU A 4 5.64 -6.15 18.70
C LEU A 4 5.94 -4.68 18.41
N ALA A 5 6.14 -3.87 19.45
CA ALA A 5 6.52 -2.46 19.31
C ALA A 5 7.83 -2.29 18.52
N ARG A 6 8.83 -3.15 18.75
CA ARG A 6 10.12 -3.08 18.05
C ARG A 6 10.03 -3.39 16.55
N TRP A 7 9.06 -4.20 16.14
CA TRP A 7 8.81 -4.54 14.73
C TRP A 7 7.85 -3.57 14.03
N LEU A 8 6.90 -2.97 14.77
CA LEU A 8 5.93 -2.02 14.22
C LEU A 8 6.42 -0.56 14.26
N LEU A 9 7.25 -0.16 15.23
CA LEU A 9 7.78 1.21 15.32
C LEU A 9 8.50 1.66 14.03
N PRO A 10 9.47 0.91 13.48
CA PRO A 10 10.24 1.37 12.34
C PRO A 10 9.37 1.69 11.11
N PRO A 11 8.47 0.81 10.63
CA PRO A 11 7.61 1.13 9.49
C PRO A 11 6.62 2.25 9.81
N VAL A 12 6.08 2.33 11.03
CA VAL A 12 5.18 3.42 11.43
C VAL A 12 5.89 4.77 11.42
N LEU A 13 7.11 4.84 11.97
CA LEU A 13 7.93 6.06 11.96
C LEU A 13 8.32 6.47 10.54
N LEU A 14 8.63 5.51 9.67
CA LEU A 14 8.94 5.77 8.27
C LEU A 14 7.74 6.34 7.52
N CYS A 15 6.55 5.74 7.70
CA CYS A 15 5.30 6.25 7.14
C CYS A 15 4.94 7.63 7.68
N ALA A 16 5.11 7.86 8.98
CA ALA A 16 4.85 9.15 9.62
C ALA A 16 5.81 10.24 9.13
N GLY A 17 7.11 9.93 9.02
CA GLY A 17 8.11 10.84 8.49
C GLY A 17 7.85 11.20 7.03
N TYR A 18 7.46 10.22 6.20
CA TYR A 18 7.05 10.46 4.81
C TYR A 18 5.79 11.34 4.72
N ALA A 19 4.77 11.03 5.52
CA ALA A 19 3.54 11.82 5.55
C ALA A 19 3.78 13.26 5.99
N LEU A 20 4.64 13.46 7.01
CA LEU A 20 5.05 14.78 7.48
C LEU A 20 5.82 15.54 6.39
N TRP A 21 6.78 14.88 5.73
CA TRP A 21 7.53 15.48 4.63
C TRP A 21 6.62 15.96 3.50
N VAL A 22 5.69 15.12 3.04
CA VAL A 22 4.76 15.50 1.96
C VAL A 22 3.74 16.53 2.44
N GLY A 23 3.32 16.46 3.70
CA GLY A 23 2.44 17.45 4.31
C GLY A 23 3.07 18.84 4.39
N LEU A 24 4.36 18.91 4.70
CA LEU A 24 5.11 20.17 4.83
C LEU A 24 5.58 20.73 3.47
N THR A 25 6.02 19.88 2.55
CA THR A 25 6.63 20.31 1.28
C THR A 25 5.64 20.41 0.12
N GLY A 26 4.45 19.79 0.26
CA GLY A 26 3.47 19.63 -0.82
C GLY A 26 3.96 18.76 -1.98
N ARG A 27 5.18 18.21 -1.89
CA ARG A 27 5.84 17.44 -2.96
C ARG A 27 6.10 16.02 -2.48
N GLY A 28 5.40 15.06 -3.08
CA GLY A 28 5.85 13.68 -3.07
C GLY A 28 7.18 13.54 -3.81
N PRO A 29 8.02 12.54 -3.50
CA PRO A 29 9.19 12.25 -4.32
C PRO A 29 8.75 12.06 -5.77
N ALA A 30 9.46 12.72 -6.69
CA ALA A 30 9.23 12.54 -8.11
C ALA A 30 9.38 11.05 -8.43
N CYS A 31 8.33 10.42 -8.97
CA CYS A 31 8.32 8.99 -9.23
C CYS A 31 9.32 8.72 -10.38
N PRO A 32 10.49 8.10 -10.14
CA PRO A 32 11.54 7.98 -11.15
C PRO A 32 11.07 7.15 -12.34
N ILE A 33 10.20 6.17 -12.10
CA ILE A 33 9.58 5.32 -13.13
C ILE A 33 8.66 6.13 -14.04
N HIS A 34 7.87 7.05 -13.50
CA HIS A 34 7.02 7.91 -14.30
C HIS A 34 7.85 8.94 -15.08
N ALA A 35 8.90 9.48 -14.46
CA ALA A 35 9.82 10.40 -15.12
C ALA A 35 10.61 9.73 -16.26
N ALA A 36 11.02 8.47 -16.09
CA ALA A 36 11.81 7.75 -17.09
C ALA A 36 10.97 7.05 -18.17
N LEU A 37 9.81 6.51 -17.82
CA LEU A 37 9.02 5.63 -18.71
C LEU A 37 7.60 6.15 -18.98
N GLY A 38 7.17 7.25 -18.35
CA GLY A 38 5.77 7.72 -18.41
C GLY A 38 4.78 6.80 -17.67
N LEU A 39 5.25 5.70 -17.09
CA LEU A 39 4.40 4.69 -16.46
C LEU A 39 4.04 5.06 -15.02
N TRP A 40 2.76 4.93 -14.68
CA TRP A 40 2.28 5.07 -13.32
C TRP A 40 2.59 3.79 -12.53
N CYS A 41 3.45 3.89 -11.51
CA CYS A 41 3.86 2.79 -10.64
C CYS A 41 2.90 2.59 -9.46
N PRO A 42 2.58 1.33 -9.05
CA PRO A 42 1.56 1.09 -8.01
C PRO A 42 2.01 1.59 -6.64
N LEU A 43 3.31 1.70 -6.44
CA LEU A 43 3.94 2.26 -5.25
C LEU A 43 3.67 3.77 -5.08
N CYS A 44 3.78 4.52 -6.17
CA CYS A 44 3.52 5.96 -6.17
C CYS A 44 2.01 6.23 -5.92
N GLY A 45 1.13 5.39 -6.50
CA GLY A 45 -0.31 5.41 -6.22
C GLY A 45 -0.67 5.02 -4.78
N ALA A 46 0.02 4.02 -4.20
CA ALA A 46 -0.15 3.63 -2.80
C ALA A 46 0.19 4.77 -1.83
N SER A 47 1.24 5.52 -2.13
CA SER A 47 1.66 6.67 -1.31
C SER A 47 0.62 7.81 -1.36
N ARG A 48 0.09 8.12 -2.55
CA ARG A 48 -1.01 9.10 -2.71
C ARG A 48 -2.29 8.64 -2.02
N MET A 49 -2.63 7.35 -2.14
CA MET A 49 -3.76 6.74 -1.43
C MET A 49 -3.62 6.87 0.09
N GLY A 50 -2.43 6.57 0.63
CA GLY A 50 -2.14 6.72 2.06
C GLY A 50 -2.29 8.16 2.55
N LEU A 51 -1.79 9.13 1.78
CA LEU A 51 -1.95 10.55 2.10
C LEU A 51 -3.41 11.02 2.03
N ALA A 52 -4.19 10.52 1.07
CA ALA A 52 -5.62 10.81 0.97
C ALA A 52 -6.39 10.22 2.17
N LEU A 53 -6.09 8.97 2.57
CA LEU A 53 -6.64 8.35 3.77
C LEU A 53 -6.28 9.13 5.05
N LEU A 54 -5.06 9.64 5.17
CA LEU A 54 -4.65 10.50 6.30
C LEU A 54 -5.43 11.82 6.35
N ARG A 55 -5.88 12.33 5.20
CA ARG A 55 -6.76 13.50 5.09
C ARG A 55 -8.25 13.15 5.15
N LEU A 56 -8.59 11.88 5.39
CA LEU A 56 -9.97 11.36 5.36
C LEU A 56 -10.67 11.54 4.00
N ASP A 57 -9.90 11.68 2.91
CA ASP A 57 -10.39 11.80 1.53
C ASP A 57 -10.49 10.41 0.88
N PHE A 58 -11.60 9.73 1.12
CA PHE A 58 -11.90 8.42 0.52
C PHE A 58 -12.04 8.47 -1.01
N PRO A 59 -12.72 9.46 -1.62
CA PRO A 59 -12.75 9.60 -3.08
C PRO A 59 -11.36 9.75 -3.69
N GLY A 60 -10.50 10.57 -3.08
CA GLY A 60 -9.10 10.72 -3.50
C GLY A 60 -8.29 9.43 -3.36
N ALA A 61 -8.52 8.66 -2.29
CA ALA A 61 -7.88 7.36 -2.09
C ALA A 61 -8.29 6.32 -3.15
N LEU A 62 -9.58 6.27 -3.50
CA LEU A 62 -10.11 5.41 -4.56
C LEU A 62 -9.49 5.75 -5.92
N ARG A 63 -9.43 7.03 -6.27
CA ARG A 63 -8.80 7.48 -7.53
C ARG A 63 -7.30 7.18 -7.56
N ALA A 64 -6.62 7.28 -6.41
CA ALA A 64 -5.19 7.01 -6.33
C ALA A 64 -4.85 5.53 -6.52
N ASN A 65 -5.60 4.61 -5.89
CA ASN A 65 -5.39 3.17 -6.05
C ASN A 65 -6.58 2.33 -5.53
N ALA A 66 -7.66 2.24 -6.30
CA ALA A 66 -8.87 1.48 -5.93
C ALA A 66 -8.58 -0.01 -5.61
N VAL A 67 -7.70 -0.65 -6.39
CA VAL A 67 -7.33 -2.06 -6.19
C VAL A 67 -6.65 -2.24 -4.84
N LEU A 68 -5.64 -1.41 -4.54
CA LEU A 68 -4.95 -1.50 -3.26
C LEU A 68 -5.87 -1.15 -2.10
N LEU A 69 -6.75 -0.16 -2.25
CA LEU A 69 -7.71 0.22 -1.22
C LEU A 69 -8.66 -0.94 -0.88
N ALA A 70 -9.15 -1.66 -1.89
CA ALA A 70 -9.98 -2.86 -1.69
C ALA A 70 -9.22 -3.99 -0.98
N LEU A 71 -7.93 -4.16 -1.29
CA LEU A 71 -7.07 -5.15 -0.64
C LEU A 71 -6.60 -4.73 0.77
N LEU A 72 -6.66 -3.44 1.11
CA LEU A 72 -6.16 -2.90 2.37
C LEU A 72 -6.90 -3.49 3.58
N LEU A 73 -8.24 -3.56 3.53
CA LEU A 73 -9.04 -4.05 4.65
C LEU A 73 -8.79 -5.55 4.95
N PRO A 74 -8.90 -6.49 3.98
CA PRO A 74 -8.57 -7.89 4.25
C PRO A 74 -7.08 -8.09 4.61
N GLY A 75 -6.17 -7.32 4.00
CA GLY A 75 -4.74 -7.39 4.30
C GLY A 75 -4.38 -6.94 5.71
N THR A 76 -4.99 -5.85 6.20
CA THR A 76 -4.77 -5.36 7.56
C THR A 76 -5.35 -6.31 8.62
N ILE A 77 -6.55 -6.86 8.38
CA ILE A 77 -7.16 -7.87 9.28
C ILE A 77 -6.26 -9.11 9.36
N TRP A 78 -5.83 -9.64 8.21
CA TRP A 78 -4.95 -10.80 8.17
C TRP A 78 -3.62 -10.53 8.89
N GLY A 79 -3.00 -9.39 8.62
CA GLY A 79 -1.76 -8.96 9.28
C GLY A 79 -1.92 -8.80 10.79
N ALA A 80 -3.04 -8.26 11.27
CA ALA A 80 -3.33 -8.12 12.69
C ALA A 80 -3.49 -9.48 13.38
N VAL A 81 -4.25 -10.40 12.77
CA VAL A 81 -4.44 -11.76 13.29
C VAL A 81 -3.10 -12.51 13.33
N HIS A 82 -2.29 -12.41 12.27
CA HIS A 82 -0.99 -13.05 12.20
C HIS A 82 -0.02 -12.47 13.23
N ALA A 83 0.01 -11.15 13.39
CA ALA A 83 0.81 -10.47 14.41
C ALA A 83 0.41 -10.88 15.84
N VAL A 84 -0.90 -10.99 16.13
CA VAL A 84 -1.40 -11.47 17.42
C VAL A 84 -1.01 -12.93 17.65
N ARG A 85 -1.14 -13.80 16.63
CA ARG A 85 -0.72 -15.21 16.70
C ARG A 85 0.77 -15.31 16.99
N TYR A 86 1.60 -14.62 16.22
CA TYR A 86 3.04 -14.59 16.40
C TYR A 86 3.45 -14.13 17.81
N VAL A 87 2.80 -13.12 18.37
CA VAL A 87 3.09 -12.65 19.73
C VAL A 87 2.65 -13.64 20.81
N ARG A 88 1.53 -14.34 20.60
CA ARG A 88 0.97 -15.27 21.60
C ARG A 88 1.66 -16.63 21.59
N THR A 89 1.99 -17.16 20.42
CA THR A 89 2.49 -18.54 20.27
C THR A 89 3.93 -18.61 19.78
N GLY A 90 4.53 -17.50 19.33
CA GLY A 90 5.84 -17.49 18.67
C GLY A 90 5.82 -18.07 17.25
N ASP A 91 4.66 -18.53 16.79
CA ASP A 91 4.52 -19.21 15.50
C ASP A 91 4.29 -18.20 14.37
N GLY A 92 5.35 -17.95 13.60
CA GLY A 92 5.35 -17.10 12.42
C GLY A 92 5.03 -17.85 11.12
N SER A 93 4.58 -19.12 11.20
CA SER A 93 4.30 -19.90 10.00
C SER A 93 3.23 -19.23 9.15
N VAL A 94 3.43 -19.20 7.83
CA VAL A 94 2.43 -18.77 6.86
C VAL A 94 1.93 -20.02 6.16
N ARG A 95 0.63 -20.31 6.28
CA ARG A 95 0.02 -21.51 5.70
C ARG A 95 0.15 -21.43 4.17
N ARG A 96 0.22 -22.58 3.50
CA ARG A 96 0.37 -22.64 2.02
C ARG A 96 -0.74 -21.86 1.29
N TRP A 97 -1.97 -21.92 1.77
CA TRP A 97 -3.10 -21.16 1.20
C TRP A 97 -2.99 -19.65 1.48
N GLU A 98 -2.50 -19.22 2.65
CA GLU A 98 -2.25 -17.80 2.95
C GLU A 98 -1.18 -17.25 2.01
N ARG A 99 -0.12 -18.03 1.76
CA ARG A 99 0.93 -17.67 0.81
C ARG A 99 0.39 -17.57 -0.61
N ALA A 100 -0.50 -18.48 -1.03
CA ALA A 100 -1.15 -18.42 -2.33
C ALA A 100 -2.03 -17.17 -2.48
N LEU A 101 -2.80 -16.81 -1.43
CA LEU A 101 -3.59 -15.58 -1.42
C LEU A 101 -2.73 -14.32 -1.48
N LEU A 102 -1.61 -14.28 -0.75
CA LEU A 102 -0.67 -13.16 -0.79
C LEU A 102 -0.06 -12.98 -2.19
N TRP A 103 0.37 -14.08 -2.83
CA TRP A 103 0.86 -14.03 -4.21
C TRP A 103 -0.25 -13.66 -5.21
N GLY A 104 -1.47 -14.14 -5.00
CA GLY A 104 -2.63 -13.73 -5.78
C GLY A 104 -2.90 -12.22 -5.66
N ALA A 105 -2.85 -11.67 -4.45
CA ALA A 105 -2.98 -10.25 -4.18
C ALA A 105 -1.89 -9.42 -4.88
N VAL A 106 -0.62 -9.88 -4.84
CA VAL A 106 0.48 -9.25 -5.59
C VAL A 106 0.20 -9.30 -7.09
N GLY A 107 -0.26 -10.44 -7.61
CA GLY A 107 -0.65 -10.59 -9.01
C GLY A 107 -1.76 -9.63 -9.44
N VAL A 108 -2.81 -9.49 -8.63
CA VAL A 108 -3.93 -8.56 -8.86
C VAL A 108 -3.43 -7.10 -8.83
N LEU A 109 -2.54 -6.74 -7.91
CA LEU A 109 -1.94 -5.42 -7.84
C LEU A 109 -1.08 -5.10 -9.07
N LEU A 110 -0.30 -6.06 -9.54
CA LEU A 110 0.49 -5.91 -10.76
C LEU A 110 -0.41 -5.81 -11.99
N ALA A 111 -1.41 -6.68 -12.10
CA ALA A 111 -2.39 -6.64 -13.19
C ALA A 111 -3.13 -5.31 -13.21
N GLY A 112 -3.62 -4.81 -12.07
CA GLY A 112 -4.24 -3.49 -11.95
C GLY A 112 -3.28 -2.35 -12.30
N GLY A 113 -1.99 -2.51 -11.93
CA GLY A 113 -0.91 -1.62 -12.32
C GLY A 113 -0.66 -1.58 -13.83
N VAL A 114 -0.72 -2.72 -14.52
CA VAL A 114 -0.59 -2.81 -15.98
C VAL A 114 -1.84 -2.25 -16.65
N LEU A 115 -3.03 -2.64 -16.18
CA LEU A 115 -4.32 -2.20 -16.70
C LEU A 115 -4.44 -0.68 -16.72
N ARG A 116 -4.06 0.03 -15.65
CA ARG A 116 -4.11 1.50 -15.62
C ARG A 116 -3.11 2.21 -16.55
N ASN A 117 -2.11 1.49 -17.05
CA ASN A 117 -1.15 2.03 -18.01
C ASN A 117 -1.56 1.73 -19.46
N LEU A 118 -2.64 0.99 -19.68
CA LEU A 118 -3.23 0.80 -21.00
C LEU A 118 -4.08 2.02 -21.40
N PRO A 119 -4.07 2.42 -22.69
CA PRO A 119 -4.77 3.62 -23.17
C PRO A 119 -6.30 3.55 -22.95
N ALA A 120 -6.90 2.36 -22.93
CA ALA A 120 -8.32 2.15 -22.65
C ALA A 120 -8.73 2.48 -21.20
N PHE A 121 -7.77 2.53 -20.27
CA PHE A 121 -8.00 2.77 -18.83
C PHE A 121 -7.24 3.99 -18.31
N ALA A 122 -6.85 4.92 -19.19
CA ALA A 122 -6.19 6.16 -18.82
C ALA A 122 -7.04 7.03 -17.85
N PHE A 123 -8.36 6.81 -17.77
CA PHE A 123 -9.23 7.43 -16.75
C PHE A 123 -8.85 7.06 -15.30
N LEU A 124 -8.20 5.91 -15.08
CA LEU A 124 -7.67 5.49 -13.76
C LEU A 124 -6.29 6.11 -13.45
N ALA A 125 -5.67 6.81 -14.41
CA ALA A 125 -4.43 7.52 -14.16
C ALA A 125 -4.72 8.74 -13.26
N PRO A 126 -3.97 8.91 -12.16
CA PRO A 126 -4.18 10.04 -11.27
C PRO A 126 -3.72 11.33 -11.96
N HIS A 127 -4.69 12.19 -12.26
CA HIS A 127 -4.52 13.55 -12.77
C HIS A 127 -3.84 14.46 -11.73
#